data_AF-A0A1D2A8H1-F1
#
_entry.id   AF-A0A1D2A8H1-F1
#
_cell.length_a   1.000
_cell.length_b   1.000
_cell.length_c   1.000
_cell.angle_alpha   90.00
_cell.angle_beta   90.00
_cell.angle_gamma   90.00
#
_symmetry.space_group_name_H-M   'P 1'
#
loop_
_entity.id
_entity.type
_entity.pdbx_description
1 polymer ?
#
loop_
_entity_poly.entity_id
_entity_poly.type
_entity_poly.pdbx_seq_one_letter_code
_entity_poly.pdbx_strand_id
1 'polypeptide(L)'
;MKRTQREEGWLPRATTANVIGVVLFFCFVGPAIFHPPFPLPRLHAVDSKGQDTDASSRSWTGGFVQVAKNSHAYLRPLFPGASGASFNANVSSQYSEYIQEHAQSLKDTKSFMHEWIEKDMLPWKQDGITLEMLEEAENMYDICDGDMFRFQIISGKLYVYHVTARGFGWYPAQLGPGHVAAKGRVPYAMLLLLDVLRLFPGQIPDLDAVMQLGDFTCIAQEPGAGRTPVPMFGYTTSEGYADLVLPDFTYYGHEYDYLMDPWGNPAHGWPAQASVLLTKYANVSLASRLPQAMWRGRTMDSNYPHRDALRRAFLDCVRALRASGREDDAALLNVDREPIVMQDFDDYRYQVHIEPLAWVSNIRHKLAGGSVVMATGIKYYEWFARALVPGTHYVEIPARVPEMCAQAVDVVRDMNALLAREGGAGKAEAATEFELTPTLRKAKEVWATMPRLKELAKSAGDAEARSVELQRGGTYRWGSNLTPTQIAAAGQAFVRDKVRMQDLLLYTRDMLQAYAAAQRFTPAPRRKARCVDGAAMLEEFGTPYAQDAEEVAYAYPWLKDFDGGCADEA
;
A
#
# COMPACT_ATOMS: atom_id res chain seq x y z
N MET A 1 -6.44 61.75 24.21
CA MET A 1 -5.14 62.24 24.71
C MET A 1 -4.08 61.22 24.29
N LYS A 2 -3.09 61.67 23.50
CA LYS A 2 -1.95 60.95 22.89
C LYS A 2 -2.24 59.89 21.79
N ARG A 3 -2.05 60.38 20.55
CA ARG A 3 -1.71 59.71 19.29
C ARG A 3 -0.26 59.21 19.29
N THR A 4 0.01 58.14 18.54
CA THR A 4 1.27 57.85 17.80
C THR A 4 0.85 57.03 16.57
N GLN A 5 0.58 57.64 15.40
CA GLN A 5 1.49 58.05 14.31
C GLN A 5 2.41 56.96 13.73
N ARG A 6 2.21 56.74 12.41
CA ARG A 6 3.03 56.01 11.42
C ARG A 6 4.42 56.64 11.27
N GLU A 7 5.41 55.82 10.92
CA GLU A 7 6.44 56.18 9.93
C GLU A 7 6.76 54.97 9.02
N GLU A 8 6.93 55.27 7.74
CA GLU A 8 7.29 54.40 6.62
C GLU A 8 8.82 54.17 6.58
N GLY A 9 9.25 53.05 5.98
CA GLY A 9 10.67 52.76 5.81
C GLY A 9 10.98 51.67 4.77
N TRP A 10 11.05 52.09 3.50
CA TRP A 10 12.04 51.70 2.48
C TRP A 10 12.23 50.21 2.07
N LEU A 11 11.74 49.89 0.87
CA LEU A 11 12.24 48.82 -0.01
C LEU A 11 13.33 49.40 -0.95
N PRO A 12 14.54 48.82 -1.06
CA PRO A 12 15.48 49.19 -2.09
C PRO A 12 15.23 48.42 -3.40
N ARG A 13 15.26 49.17 -4.50
CA ARG A 13 15.19 48.70 -5.90
C ARG A 13 16.42 47.83 -6.23
N ALA A 14 16.16 46.70 -6.90
CA ALA A 14 17.19 45.83 -7.46
C ALA A 14 17.93 46.53 -8.63
N THR A 15 19.24 46.67 -8.51
CA THR A 15 20.15 47.08 -9.59
C THR A 15 20.84 45.86 -10.21
N THR A 16 21.09 45.97 -11.51
CA THR A 16 21.50 44.95 -12.50
C THR A 16 22.90 44.34 -12.30
N ALA A 17 23.42 44.34 -11.06
CA ALA A 17 24.77 43.83 -10.74
C ALA A 17 24.78 42.47 -10.01
N ASN A 18 23.62 41.93 -9.62
CA ASN A 18 23.54 40.64 -8.90
C ASN A 18 23.35 39.40 -9.79
N VAL A 19 23.40 39.55 -11.12
CA VAL A 19 23.20 38.43 -12.06
C VAL A 19 24.52 37.69 -12.38
N ILE A 20 25.69 38.23 -12.01
CA ILE A 20 26.99 37.60 -12.32
C ILE A 20 27.61 36.89 -11.09
N GLY A 21 27.25 37.28 -9.86
CA GLY A 21 27.72 36.63 -8.63
C GLY A 21 27.03 35.31 -8.29
N VAL A 22 25.80 35.09 -8.76
CA VAL A 22 25.04 33.85 -8.52
C VAL A 22 25.37 32.75 -9.55
N VAL A 23 25.87 33.12 -10.73
CA VAL A 23 26.23 32.17 -11.79
C VAL A 23 27.62 31.55 -11.54
N LEU A 24 28.53 32.23 -10.84
CA LEU A 24 29.89 31.72 -10.59
C LEU A 24 30.02 30.87 -9.33
N PHE A 25 29.07 30.92 -8.39
CA PHE A 25 29.07 30.02 -7.23
C PHE A 25 28.54 28.61 -7.57
N PHE A 26 27.78 28.48 -8.67
CA PHE A 26 27.28 27.20 -9.19
C PHE A 26 28.26 26.45 -10.11
N CYS A 27 29.36 27.09 -10.55
CA CYS A 27 30.28 26.47 -11.50
C CYS A 27 31.62 25.99 -10.90
N PHE A 28 31.93 26.29 -9.64
CA PHE A 28 33.21 25.89 -9.02
C PHE A 28 33.12 25.18 -7.68
N VAL A 29 31.92 24.78 -7.24
CA VAL A 29 31.73 23.76 -6.20
C VAL A 29 30.95 22.60 -6.81
N GLY A 30 31.65 21.83 -7.65
CA GLY A 30 31.20 20.54 -8.16
C GLY A 30 31.10 19.48 -7.04
N PRO A 31 30.53 18.31 -7.36
CA PRO A 31 29.80 17.42 -6.45
C PRO A 31 30.74 16.72 -5.46
N ALA A 32 30.95 17.33 -4.30
CA ALA A 32 31.58 16.68 -3.16
C ALA A 32 30.50 16.49 -2.08
N ILE A 33 29.81 15.35 -2.14
CA ILE A 33 29.13 14.58 -1.07
C ILE A 33 28.09 13.70 -1.79
N PHE A 34 28.11 12.40 -1.50
CA PHE A 34 27.44 11.27 -2.20
C PHE A 34 28.21 10.63 -3.36
N HIS A 35 29.43 10.16 -3.08
CA HIS A 35 29.89 8.91 -3.67
C HIS A 35 29.73 7.79 -2.64
N PRO A 36 29.07 6.66 -2.97
CA PRO A 36 29.11 5.48 -2.12
C PRO A 36 30.58 4.99 -2.04
N PRO A 37 31.05 4.48 -0.88
CA PRO A 37 32.45 4.14 -0.65
C PRO A 37 32.94 2.89 -1.40
N PHE A 38 32.17 2.36 -2.34
CA PHE A 38 32.54 1.20 -3.15
C PHE A 38 32.15 1.43 -4.62
N PRO A 39 33.01 1.07 -5.60
CA PRO A 39 32.56 0.92 -6.96
C PRO A 39 31.43 -0.12 -6.98
N LEU A 40 30.24 0.33 -7.41
CA LEU A 40 29.07 -0.54 -7.55
C LEU A 40 29.43 -1.71 -8.46
N PRO A 41 29.24 -2.98 -8.04
CA PRO A 41 29.32 -4.08 -8.99
C PRO A 41 28.18 -3.88 -9.98
N ARG A 42 28.50 -3.51 -11.22
CA ARG A 42 27.59 -3.65 -12.35
C ARG A 42 27.41 -5.15 -12.59
N LEU A 43 26.42 -5.74 -11.96
CA LEU A 43 25.93 -7.08 -12.32
C LEU A 43 24.95 -6.90 -13.48
N HIS A 44 25.47 -6.77 -14.69
CA HIS A 44 24.65 -6.86 -15.90
C HIS A 44 25.24 -7.89 -16.84
N ALA A 45 24.56 -9.03 -16.97
CA ALA A 45 24.69 -9.87 -18.15
C ALA A 45 23.72 -9.31 -19.20
N VAL A 46 24.19 -8.32 -19.96
CA VAL A 46 23.43 -7.76 -21.09
C VAL A 46 23.71 -8.62 -22.31
N ASP A 47 22.68 -9.02 -23.05
CA ASP A 47 22.86 -9.71 -24.31
C ASP A 47 23.48 -8.78 -25.38
N SER A 48 23.86 -9.36 -26.52
CA SER A 48 24.44 -8.62 -27.66
C SER A 48 23.55 -7.50 -28.24
N LYS A 49 22.30 -7.38 -27.80
CA LYS A 49 21.32 -6.35 -28.21
C LYS A 49 21.04 -5.32 -27.11
N GLY A 50 21.76 -5.37 -25.99
CA GLY A 50 21.55 -4.43 -24.89
C GLY A 50 20.37 -4.80 -23.97
N GLN A 51 19.83 -6.02 -24.05
CA GLN A 51 18.74 -6.48 -23.19
C GLN A 51 19.29 -7.30 -22.01
N ASP A 52 18.87 -6.96 -20.80
CA ASP A 52 19.15 -7.76 -19.61
C ASP A 52 18.30 -9.04 -19.64
N THR A 53 18.97 -10.19 -19.68
CA THR A 53 18.34 -11.51 -19.75
C THR A 53 18.35 -12.24 -18.41
N ASP A 54 19.01 -11.69 -17.39
CA ASP A 54 19.08 -12.31 -16.06
C ASP A 54 17.83 -11.98 -15.23
N ALA A 55 17.05 -13.01 -14.92
CA ALA A 55 15.84 -12.88 -14.11
C ALA A 55 16.08 -12.26 -12.72
N SER A 56 17.30 -12.38 -12.21
CA SER A 56 17.73 -11.87 -10.90
C SER A 56 18.37 -10.48 -10.94
N SER A 57 18.64 -9.92 -12.13
CA SER A 57 19.28 -8.61 -12.26
C SER A 57 18.36 -7.47 -11.78
N ARG A 58 18.93 -6.54 -11.01
CA ARG A 58 18.26 -5.35 -10.48
C ARG A 58 19.20 -4.15 -10.66
N SER A 59 18.70 -3.07 -11.23
CA SER A 59 19.41 -1.78 -11.26
C SER A 59 18.73 -0.81 -10.30
N TRP A 60 19.52 0.06 -9.68
CA TRP A 60 19.04 1.00 -8.67
C TRP A 60 19.41 2.41 -9.12
N THR A 61 18.45 3.32 -9.14
CA THR A 61 18.70 4.72 -9.51
C THR A 61 17.97 5.60 -8.51
N GLY A 62 18.72 6.22 -7.59
CA GLY A 62 18.14 6.91 -6.45
C GLY A 62 17.45 5.94 -5.47
N GLY A 63 16.24 6.27 -5.03
CA GLY A 63 15.43 5.45 -4.11
C GLY A 63 14.64 4.32 -4.79
N PHE A 64 14.74 4.17 -6.11
CA PHE A 64 13.90 3.25 -6.89
C PHE A 64 14.70 2.07 -7.45
N VAL A 65 14.00 0.94 -7.54
CA VAL A 65 14.51 -0.27 -8.17
C VAL A 65 13.93 -0.36 -9.58
N GLN A 66 14.81 -0.37 -10.56
CA GLN A 66 14.46 -0.77 -11.90
C GLN A 66 14.60 -2.29 -12.02
N VAL A 67 13.52 -2.89 -12.47
CA VAL A 67 13.44 -4.32 -12.71
C VAL A 67 13.68 -4.58 -14.18
N ALA A 68 14.56 -5.52 -14.50
CA ALA A 68 14.75 -5.95 -15.88
C ALA A 68 13.42 -6.40 -16.51
N LYS A 69 13.20 -6.05 -17.78
CA LYS A 69 11.97 -6.41 -18.51
C LYS A 69 11.70 -7.92 -18.52
N ASN A 70 12.75 -8.74 -18.53
CA ASN A 70 12.63 -10.19 -18.53
C ASN A 70 12.74 -10.83 -17.14
N SER A 71 12.79 -10.03 -16.06
CA SER A 71 12.92 -10.49 -14.67
C SER A 71 11.97 -11.61 -14.27
N HIS A 72 10.73 -11.56 -14.78
CA HIS A 72 9.65 -12.49 -14.45
C HIS A 72 9.21 -13.33 -15.65
N ALA A 73 9.99 -13.35 -16.75
CA ALA A 73 9.64 -14.12 -17.95
C ALA A 73 9.50 -15.62 -17.70
N TYR A 74 10.18 -16.16 -16.67
CA TYR A 74 10.07 -17.55 -16.24
C TYR A 74 8.67 -17.91 -15.70
N LEU A 75 7.84 -16.92 -15.33
CA LEU A 75 6.47 -17.14 -14.88
C LEU A 75 5.47 -17.29 -16.04
N ARG A 76 5.82 -16.92 -17.28
CA ARG A 76 4.89 -16.98 -18.43
C ARG A 76 4.18 -18.34 -18.59
N PRO A 77 4.84 -19.50 -18.42
CA PRO A 77 4.17 -20.80 -18.53
C PRO A 77 3.08 -21.02 -17.47
N LEU A 78 3.11 -20.28 -16.35
CA LEU A 78 2.11 -20.36 -15.28
C LEU A 78 0.88 -19.49 -15.56
N PHE A 79 0.88 -18.73 -16.65
CA PHE A 79 -0.25 -17.91 -17.10
C PHE A 79 -0.72 -18.36 -18.49
N PRO A 80 -1.35 -19.54 -18.61
CA PRO A 80 -1.79 -20.06 -19.90
C PRO A 80 -2.79 -19.10 -20.56
N GLY A 81 -2.56 -18.79 -21.84
CA GLY A 81 -3.42 -17.88 -22.61
C GLY A 81 -3.23 -16.39 -22.31
N ALA A 82 -2.41 -16.02 -21.32
CA ALA A 82 -2.11 -14.63 -21.04
C ALA A 82 -1.07 -14.05 -22.03
N SER A 83 -1.09 -12.73 -22.15
CA SER A 83 -0.14 -11.92 -22.91
C SER A 83 0.25 -10.68 -22.10
N GLY A 84 1.16 -9.85 -22.62
CA GLY A 84 1.48 -8.58 -21.97
C GLY A 84 0.27 -7.63 -21.80
N ALA A 85 -0.73 -7.76 -22.66
CA ALA A 85 -1.98 -7.01 -22.54
C ALA A 85 -2.85 -7.50 -21.37
N SER A 86 -2.71 -8.77 -20.94
CA SER A 86 -3.53 -9.38 -19.88
C SER A 86 -3.34 -8.77 -18.49
N PHE A 87 -2.43 -7.81 -18.30
CA PHE A 87 -2.16 -7.18 -17.01
C PHE A 87 -2.38 -5.67 -17.02
N ASN A 88 -2.75 -5.07 -18.16
CA ASN A 88 -2.92 -3.62 -18.30
C ASN A 88 -4.00 -3.19 -19.30
N ALA A 89 -4.39 -4.05 -20.24
CA ALA A 89 -5.41 -3.79 -21.25
C ALA A 89 -6.76 -4.36 -20.83
N ASN A 90 -7.84 -3.64 -21.13
CA ASN A 90 -9.22 -4.06 -20.83
C ASN A 90 -9.32 -4.69 -19.43
N VAL A 91 -8.71 -4.02 -18.47
CA VAL A 91 -8.66 -4.36 -17.05
C VAL A 91 -10.08 -4.56 -16.52
N SER A 92 -11.05 -3.80 -17.03
CA SER A 92 -12.44 -4.07 -16.74
C SER A 92 -12.86 -5.48 -17.10
N SER A 93 -12.44 -6.13 -18.18
CA SER A 93 -12.85 -7.53 -18.45
C SER A 93 -12.45 -8.52 -17.35
N GLN A 94 -11.32 -8.28 -16.68
CA GLN A 94 -10.89 -9.10 -15.54
C GLN A 94 -11.80 -8.93 -14.34
N TYR A 95 -12.47 -7.78 -14.26
CA TYR A 95 -13.34 -7.39 -13.15
C TYR A 95 -14.81 -7.51 -13.58
N SER A 96 -15.28 -6.69 -14.51
CA SER A 96 -16.64 -6.52 -15.00
C SER A 96 -17.37 -7.76 -15.50
N GLU A 97 -16.81 -8.66 -16.31
CA GLU A 97 -17.64 -9.81 -16.76
C GLU A 97 -17.93 -10.76 -15.59
N TYR A 98 -16.89 -11.14 -14.86
CA TYR A 98 -17.01 -11.96 -13.67
C TYR A 98 -17.82 -11.27 -12.55
N ILE A 99 -17.54 -9.98 -12.31
CA ILE A 99 -18.20 -9.17 -11.28
C ILE A 99 -19.60 -8.74 -11.70
N GLN A 100 -19.99 -8.59 -12.97
CA GLN A 100 -21.38 -8.24 -13.32
C GLN A 100 -22.32 -9.42 -13.12
N GLU A 101 -21.94 -10.61 -13.58
CA GLU A 101 -22.70 -11.83 -13.29
C GLU A 101 -22.75 -12.09 -11.78
N HIS A 102 -21.61 -11.93 -11.08
CA HIS A 102 -21.60 -11.99 -9.62
C HIS A 102 -22.34 -10.83 -8.97
N ALA A 103 -22.34 -9.60 -9.50
CA ALA A 103 -22.91 -8.42 -8.84
C ALA A 103 -24.40 -8.63 -8.60
N GLN A 104 -25.07 -9.28 -9.56
CA GLN A 104 -26.45 -9.70 -9.38
C GLN A 104 -26.60 -10.68 -8.20
N SER A 105 -25.68 -11.64 -8.04
CA SER A 105 -25.63 -12.54 -6.87
C SER A 105 -25.21 -11.84 -5.56
N LEU A 106 -24.44 -10.76 -5.66
CA LEU A 106 -23.91 -9.99 -4.54
C LEU A 106 -24.88 -8.89 -4.07
N LYS A 107 -25.97 -8.65 -4.81
CA LYS A 107 -26.98 -7.63 -4.51
C LYS A 107 -27.45 -7.68 -3.06
N ASP A 108 -27.74 -8.86 -2.54
CA ASP A 108 -28.23 -9.04 -1.16
C ASP A 108 -27.13 -9.51 -0.19
N THR A 109 -25.87 -9.61 -0.65
CA THR A 109 -24.74 -10.06 0.17
C THR A 109 -24.16 -8.88 0.93
N LYS A 110 -24.13 -8.94 2.27
CA LYS A 110 -23.43 -7.94 3.10
C LYS A 110 -21.91 -8.12 3.04
N SER A 111 -21.19 -7.01 3.16
CA SER A 111 -19.74 -7.01 3.37
C SER A 111 -19.38 -7.81 4.62
N PHE A 112 -18.27 -8.55 4.58
CA PHE A 112 -17.74 -9.23 5.77
C PHE A 112 -17.25 -8.24 6.85
N MET A 113 -17.12 -6.95 6.50
CA MET A 113 -16.78 -5.86 7.40
C MET A 113 -18.01 -5.14 7.98
N HIS A 114 -19.22 -5.68 7.80
CA HIS A 114 -20.46 -5.01 8.22
C HIS A 114 -20.47 -4.55 9.69
N GLU A 115 -19.99 -5.39 10.62
CA GLU A 115 -19.90 -5.03 12.05
C GLU A 115 -18.94 -3.86 12.30
N TRP A 116 -17.86 -3.77 11.52
CA TRP A 116 -16.93 -2.65 11.59
C TRP A 116 -17.53 -1.37 11.01
N ILE A 117 -18.31 -1.47 9.93
CA ILE A 117 -19.07 -0.34 9.39
C ILE A 117 -20.05 0.19 10.43
N GLU A 118 -20.82 -0.69 11.09
CA GLU A 118 -21.74 -0.27 12.16
C GLU A 118 -21.01 0.42 13.32
N LYS A 119 -19.81 -0.09 13.68
CA LYS A 119 -18.95 0.52 14.70
C LYS A 119 -18.45 1.90 14.29
N ASP A 120 -18.02 2.06 13.05
CA ASP A 120 -17.52 3.34 12.53
C ASP A 120 -18.61 4.42 12.50
N MET A 121 -19.87 4.01 12.30
CA MET A 121 -21.01 4.93 12.30
C MET A 121 -21.53 5.31 13.69
N LEU A 122 -21.01 4.72 14.77
CA LEU A 122 -21.45 5.00 16.15
C LEU A 122 -21.40 6.48 16.54
N PRO A 123 -20.39 7.29 16.16
CA PRO A 123 -20.33 8.70 16.55
C PRO A 123 -21.58 9.48 16.13
N TRP A 124 -22.16 9.16 14.98
CA TRP A 124 -23.35 9.84 14.44
C TRP A 124 -24.66 9.13 14.77
N LYS A 125 -24.66 8.08 15.61
CA LYS A 125 -25.87 7.29 15.88
C LYS A 125 -27.01 8.10 16.51
N GLN A 126 -26.68 9.05 17.39
CA GLN A 126 -27.68 9.87 18.09
C GLN A 126 -28.07 11.09 17.25
N ASP A 127 -27.10 11.96 16.96
CA ASP A 127 -27.35 13.25 16.32
C ASP A 127 -27.49 13.15 14.80
N GLY A 128 -26.96 12.09 14.20
CA GLY A 128 -26.84 11.95 12.74
C GLY A 128 -25.82 12.90 12.12
N ILE A 129 -25.72 12.84 10.80
CA ILE A 129 -24.86 13.71 9.98
C ILE A 129 -25.71 14.88 9.48
N THR A 130 -25.30 16.10 9.81
CA THR A 130 -26.00 17.32 9.39
C THR A 130 -25.29 18.02 8.24
N LEU A 131 -26.00 18.91 7.53
CA LEU A 131 -25.41 19.69 6.45
C LEU A 131 -24.30 20.62 6.96
N GLU A 132 -24.47 21.18 8.15
CA GLU A 132 -23.49 22.07 8.79
C GLU A 132 -22.17 21.33 9.04
N MET A 133 -22.22 20.05 9.42
CA MET A 133 -21.01 19.23 9.55
C MET A 133 -20.28 19.09 8.20
N LEU A 134 -21.00 18.90 7.10
CA LEU A 134 -20.37 18.80 5.77
C LEU A 134 -19.78 20.11 5.30
N GLU A 135 -20.43 21.22 5.61
CA GLU A 135 -19.90 22.56 5.38
C GLU A 135 -18.65 22.83 6.24
N GLU A 136 -18.61 22.33 7.48
CA GLU A 136 -17.39 22.35 8.31
C GLU A 136 -16.28 21.51 7.68
N ALA A 137 -16.54 20.25 7.30
CA ALA A 137 -15.60 19.35 6.65
C ALA A 137 -15.00 19.93 5.36
N GLU A 138 -15.83 20.55 4.51
CA GLU A 138 -15.37 21.18 3.27
C GLU A 138 -14.36 22.31 3.52
N ASN A 139 -14.39 22.95 4.69
CA ASN A 139 -13.45 24.00 5.06
C ASN A 139 -12.21 23.49 5.81
N MET A 140 -12.06 22.16 5.98
CA MET A 140 -10.91 21.57 6.68
C MET A 140 -9.68 21.32 5.79
N TYR A 141 -9.66 21.80 4.55
CA TYR A 141 -8.55 21.57 3.60
C TYR A 141 -7.20 22.16 4.05
N ASP A 142 -7.20 23.18 4.91
CA ASP A 142 -5.96 23.72 5.51
C ASP A 142 -5.49 22.92 6.74
N ILE A 143 -6.32 22.00 7.24
CA ILE A 143 -6.07 21.16 8.43
C ILE A 143 -5.73 19.73 8.02
N CYS A 144 -6.49 19.16 7.08
CA CYS A 144 -6.24 17.84 6.52
C CYS A 144 -5.14 17.94 5.46
N ASP A 145 -4.04 17.20 5.63
CA ASP A 145 -2.90 17.21 4.69
C ASP A 145 -3.18 16.37 3.44
N GLY A 146 -4.04 16.85 2.56
CA GLY A 146 -4.37 16.16 1.31
C GLY A 146 -5.30 16.93 0.39
N ASP A 147 -5.35 16.49 -0.88
CA ASP A 147 -6.39 16.93 -1.79
C ASP A 147 -7.77 16.49 -1.29
N MET A 148 -8.76 17.36 -1.46
CA MET A 148 -10.10 17.13 -0.99
C MET A 148 -11.12 17.36 -2.08
N PHE A 149 -12.12 16.50 -2.14
CA PHE A 149 -13.31 16.73 -2.93
C PHE A 149 -14.56 16.39 -2.12
N ARG A 150 -15.63 17.12 -2.41
CA ARG A 150 -16.97 16.81 -1.93
C ARG A 150 -17.70 16.09 -3.04
N PHE A 151 -18.34 14.98 -2.73
CA PHE A 151 -19.13 14.22 -3.69
C PHE A 151 -20.56 14.03 -3.20
N GLN A 152 -21.48 13.96 -4.14
CA GLN A 152 -22.87 13.69 -3.91
C GLN A 152 -23.31 12.55 -4.81
N ILE A 153 -24.11 11.63 -4.27
CA ILE A 153 -24.82 10.65 -5.06
C ILE A 153 -26.29 11.06 -4.99
N ILE A 154 -26.88 11.46 -6.11
CA ILE A 154 -28.28 11.88 -6.17
C ILE A 154 -28.96 11.09 -7.27
N SER A 155 -30.02 10.35 -6.93
CA SER A 155 -30.77 9.51 -7.87
C SER A 155 -29.87 8.57 -8.69
N GLY A 156 -28.83 8.02 -8.04
CA GLY A 156 -27.85 7.12 -8.67
C GLY A 156 -26.77 7.81 -9.53
N LYS A 157 -26.74 9.14 -9.59
CA LYS A 157 -25.75 9.93 -10.36
C LYS A 157 -24.68 10.48 -9.43
N LEU A 158 -23.43 10.47 -9.86
CA LEU A 158 -22.31 11.03 -9.10
C LEU A 158 -22.08 12.50 -9.46
N TYR A 159 -22.02 13.38 -8.47
CA TYR A 159 -21.62 14.78 -8.62
C TYR A 159 -20.37 15.03 -7.79
N VAL A 160 -19.36 15.71 -8.35
CA VAL A 160 -18.11 16.00 -7.66
C VAL A 160 -17.80 17.49 -7.71
N TYR A 161 -17.41 18.05 -6.57
CA TYR A 161 -16.84 19.38 -6.42
C TYR A 161 -15.44 19.25 -5.79
N HIS A 162 -14.42 19.62 -6.56
CA HIS A 162 -13.05 19.69 -6.04
C HIS A 162 -12.92 20.87 -5.07
N VAL A 163 -12.62 20.55 -3.81
CA VAL A 163 -12.50 21.54 -2.73
C VAL A 163 -11.13 22.21 -2.81
N THR A 164 -10.08 21.41 -3.02
CA THR A 164 -8.73 21.90 -3.27
C THR A 164 -8.51 22.12 -4.77
N ALA A 165 -7.59 23.03 -5.10
CA ALA A 165 -7.09 23.13 -6.46
C ALA A 165 -6.34 21.85 -6.84
N ARG A 166 -6.29 21.52 -8.14
CA ARG A 166 -5.54 20.35 -8.63
C ARG A 166 -4.07 20.43 -8.18
N GLY A 167 -3.72 19.60 -7.20
CA GLY A 167 -2.38 19.50 -6.62
C GLY A 167 -1.73 18.14 -6.87
N PHE A 168 -1.05 17.61 -5.86
CA PHE A 168 -0.31 16.36 -5.95
C PHE A 168 -1.20 15.13 -6.19
N GLY A 169 -2.48 15.20 -5.84
CA GLY A 169 -3.45 14.11 -5.92
C GLY A 169 -3.89 13.75 -7.34
N TRP A 170 -3.66 14.57 -8.36
CA TRP A 170 -3.92 14.19 -9.76
C TRP A 170 -2.71 13.53 -10.43
N TYR A 171 -1.49 13.83 -9.97
CA TYR A 171 -0.29 13.28 -10.60
C TYR A 171 0.99 13.38 -9.73
N PRO A 172 1.36 12.31 -9.01
CA PRO A 172 2.74 12.08 -8.59
C PRO A 172 3.29 10.80 -9.23
N ALA A 173 2.92 10.51 -10.48
CA ALA A 173 3.25 9.25 -11.14
C ALA A 173 4.68 9.27 -11.71
N GLN A 174 5.57 8.54 -11.06
CA GLN A 174 7.00 8.43 -11.39
C GLN A 174 7.28 7.82 -12.75
N LEU A 175 6.37 6.97 -13.23
CA LEU A 175 6.46 6.33 -14.54
C LEU A 175 6.28 7.31 -15.69
N GLY A 176 5.81 8.53 -15.43
CA GLY A 176 5.46 9.46 -16.50
C GLY A 176 4.16 9.08 -17.21
N PRO A 177 3.73 9.91 -18.17
CA PRO A 177 2.46 9.73 -18.85
C PRO A 177 2.49 8.48 -19.73
N GLY A 178 1.32 7.96 -20.11
CA GLY A 178 1.17 6.74 -20.91
C GLY A 178 1.11 5.45 -20.09
N HIS A 179 1.08 5.56 -18.76
CA HIS A 179 1.02 4.38 -17.88
C HIS A 179 -0.26 4.40 -17.05
N VAL A 180 -1.21 3.53 -17.38
CA VAL A 180 -2.46 3.37 -16.61
C VAL A 180 -2.17 3.03 -15.14
N ALA A 181 -1.13 2.25 -14.86
CA ALA A 181 -0.72 1.92 -13.48
C ALA A 181 -0.27 3.14 -12.66
N ALA A 182 0.01 4.30 -13.28
CA ALA A 182 0.55 5.48 -12.63
C ALA A 182 -0.36 6.69 -12.90
N LYS A 183 -1.46 6.78 -12.14
CA LYS A 183 -2.37 7.94 -12.12
C LYS A 183 -2.61 8.37 -10.69
N GLY A 184 -3.03 9.63 -10.52
CA GLY A 184 -3.22 10.24 -9.22
C GLY A 184 -4.29 9.59 -8.35
N ARG A 185 -4.24 9.93 -7.07
CA ARG A 185 -5.17 9.54 -6.02
C ARG A 185 -6.61 9.98 -6.29
N VAL A 186 -6.81 11.18 -6.84
CA VAL A 186 -8.14 11.78 -7.02
C VAL A 186 -8.93 11.08 -8.13
N PRO A 187 -8.40 10.91 -9.35
CA PRO A 187 -9.15 10.21 -10.39
C PRO A 187 -9.51 8.78 -9.96
N TYR A 188 -8.63 8.07 -9.27
CA TYR A 188 -8.94 6.71 -8.81
C TYR A 188 -9.95 6.65 -7.66
N ALA A 189 -10.00 7.64 -6.77
CA ALA A 189 -11.07 7.75 -5.79
C ALA A 189 -12.44 7.95 -6.48
N MET A 190 -12.49 8.77 -7.52
CA MET A 190 -13.71 8.98 -8.32
C MET A 190 -14.10 7.71 -9.09
N LEU A 191 -13.12 7.00 -9.66
CA LEU A 191 -13.37 5.73 -10.36
C LEU A 191 -13.96 4.67 -9.42
N LEU A 192 -13.51 4.59 -8.16
CA LEU A 192 -14.11 3.71 -7.15
C LEU A 192 -15.61 4.00 -6.96
N LEU A 193 -15.99 5.27 -6.83
CA LEU A 193 -17.39 5.67 -6.65
C LEU A 193 -18.23 5.32 -7.89
N LEU A 194 -17.70 5.56 -9.10
CA LEU A 194 -18.38 5.17 -10.34
C LEU A 194 -18.52 3.66 -10.49
N ASP A 195 -17.50 2.88 -10.15
CA ASP A 195 -17.58 1.41 -10.24
C ASP A 195 -18.64 0.84 -9.29
N VAL A 196 -18.78 1.40 -8.09
CA VAL A 196 -19.83 1.01 -7.14
C VAL A 196 -21.22 1.35 -7.68
N LEU A 197 -21.42 2.54 -8.24
CA LEU A 197 -22.69 2.94 -8.84
C LEU A 197 -23.06 2.08 -10.06
N ARG A 198 -22.07 1.79 -10.91
CA ARG A 198 -22.23 0.94 -12.10
C ARG A 198 -22.59 -0.50 -11.74
N LEU A 199 -22.00 -1.05 -10.68
CA LEU A 199 -22.20 -2.45 -10.28
C LEU A 199 -23.40 -2.66 -9.37
N PHE A 200 -23.80 -1.66 -8.59
CA PHE A 200 -24.93 -1.72 -7.66
C PHE A 200 -25.97 -0.63 -7.95
N PRO A 201 -26.53 -0.59 -9.18
CA PRO A 201 -27.46 0.47 -9.57
C PRO A 201 -28.69 0.48 -8.64
N GLY A 202 -29.03 1.67 -8.15
CA GLY A 202 -30.17 1.89 -7.25
C GLY A 202 -30.00 1.38 -5.81
N GLN A 203 -28.83 0.87 -5.43
CA GLN A 203 -28.58 0.40 -4.05
C GLN A 203 -27.94 1.45 -3.14
N ILE A 204 -27.33 2.50 -3.69
CA ILE A 204 -26.75 3.59 -2.91
C ILE A 204 -27.80 4.71 -2.79
N PRO A 205 -28.34 4.99 -1.59
CA PRO A 205 -29.27 6.09 -1.39
C PRO A 205 -28.59 7.44 -1.60
N ASP A 206 -29.41 8.50 -1.70
CA ASP A 206 -28.89 9.84 -1.87
C ASP A 206 -28.00 10.24 -0.69
N LEU A 207 -26.80 10.73 -0.99
CA LEU A 207 -25.82 11.17 0.02
C LEU A 207 -24.97 12.35 -0.43
N ASP A 208 -24.40 13.04 0.54
CA ASP A 208 -23.47 14.16 0.40
C ASP A 208 -22.31 13.97 1.39
N ALA A 209 -21.08 13.95 0.89
CA ALA A 209 -19.92 13.59 1.68
C ALA A 209 -18.65 14.29 1.22
N VAL A 210 -17.69 14.43 2.13
CA VAL A 210 -16.36 14.98 1.86
C VAL A 210 -15.32 13.87 1.99
N MET A 211 -14.39 13.81 1.05
CA MET A 211 -13.28 12.86 1.04
C MET A 211 -11.95 13.61 1.00
N GLN A 212 -11.05 13.26 1.93
CA GLN A 212 -9.66 13.68 1.96
C GLN A 212 -8.75 12.55 1.48
N LEU A 213 -7.74 12.89 0.68
CA LEU A 213 -6.88 11.93 -0.03
C LEU A 213 -5.42 11.99 0.45
N GLY A 214 -5.24 12.57 1.64
CA GLY A 214 -3.98 12.72 2.33
C GLY A 214 -3.45 11.41 2.88
N ASP A 215 -2.19 11.45 3.33
CA ASP A 215 -1.60 10.31 4.02
C ASP A 215 -2.12 10.20 5.46
N PHE A 216 -2.46 11.31 6.12
CA PHE A 216 -2.80 11.31 7.55
C PHE A 216 -4.30 11.21 7.80
N THR A 217 -4.64 10.65 8.96
CA THR A 217 -5.98 10.75 9.54
C THR A 217 -6.24 12.18 9.97
N CYS A 218 -7.45 12.71 9.75
CA CYS A 218 -7.74 14.12 9.97
C CYS A 218 -8.63 14.38 11.18
N ILE A 219 -9.63 13.54 11.42
CA ILE A 219 -10.70 13.83 12.39
C ILE A 219 -10.47 13.05 13.68
N ALA A 220 -10.28 13.76 14.79
CA ALA A 220 -10.19 13.13 16.11
C ALA A 220 -11.52 12.47 16.50
N GLN A 221 -11.46 11.27 17.10
CA GLN A 221 -12.63 10.52 17.57
C GLN A 221 -13.44 11.32 18.61
N GLU A 222 -12.73 12.04 19.47
CA GLU A 222 -13.29 12.85 20.56
C GLU A 222 -12.81 14.30 20.38
N PRO A 223 -13.52 15.12 19.59
CA PRO A 223 -13.12 16.51 19.32
C PRO A 223 -13.24 17.44 20.54
N GLY A 224 -13.68 16.92 21.69
CA GLY A 224 -13.86 17.64 22.94
C GLY A 224 -15.24 18.31 23.06
N ALA A 225 -15.55 18.78 24.27
CA ALA A 225 -16.79 19.48 24.60
C ALA A 225 -18.10 18.73 24.26
N GLY A 226 -18.05 17.40 24.17
CA GLY A 226 -19.21 16.58 23.80
C GLY A 226 -19.70 16.80 22.36
N ARG A 227 -18.86 17.35 21.47
CA ARG A 227 -19.20 17.54 20.06
C ARG A 227 -19.10 16.20 19.31
N THR A 228 -20.08 15.95 18.45
CA THR A 228 -20.03 14.87 17.46
C THR A 228 -18.97 15.21 16.39
N PRO A 229 -18.07 14.26 16.02
CA PRO A 229 -17.02 14.52 15.05
C PRO A 229 -17.59 14.84 13.66
N VAL A 230 -16.82 15.59 12.88
CA VAL A 230 -17.20 15.92 11.49
C VAL A 230 -16.98 14.67 10.62
N PRO A 231 -17.96 14.24 9.80
CA PRO A 231 -17.77 13.05 8.97
C PRO A 231 -16.84 13.36 7.79
N MET A 232 -15.80 12.52 7.64
CA MET A 232 -14.78 12.66 6.60
C MET A 232 -14.40 11.28 6.10
N PHE A 233 -14.45 11.05 4.79
CA PHE A 233 -13.87 9.86 4.19
C PHE A 233 -12.37 10.03 3.96
N GLY A 234 -11.60 8.95 4.11
CA GLY A 234 -10.16 8.92 3.82
C GLY A 234 -9.65 7.51 3.53
N TYR A 235 -8.33 7.40 3.28
CA TYR A 235 -7.70 6.11 2.96
C TYR A 235 -7.18 5.33 4.17
N THR A 236 -7.17 5.96 5.34
CA THR A 236 -6.68 5.36 6.58
C THR A 236 -7.45 5.93 7.75
N THR A 237 -7.56 5.14 8.83
CA THR A 237 -8.01 5.61 10.13
C THR A 237 -7.23 4.89 11.24
N SER A 238 -7.47 5.25 12.50
CA SER A 238 -6.96 4.53 13.67
C SER A 238 -7.94 4.67 14.84
N GLU A 239 -7.73 3.94 15.95
CA GLU A 239 -8.65 3.98 17.10
C GLU A 239 -8.89 5.38 17.70
N GLY A 240 -7.96 6.32 17.48
CA GLY A 240 -8.08 7.70 17.95
C GLY A 240 -8.80 8.65 16.99
N TYR A 241 -9.27 8.17 15.83
CA TYR A 241 -9.79 9.00 14.76
C TYR A 241 -11.14 8.50 14.24
N ALA A 242 -11.98 9.45 13.81
CA ALA A 242 -13.32 9.23 13.27
C ALA A 242 -13.35 9.24 11.74
N ASP A 243 -12.20 9.34 11.05
CA ASP A 243 -12.14 9.20 9.59
C ASP A 243 -12.79 7.87 9.16
N LEU A 244 -13.71 7.95 8.20
CA LEU A 244 -14.37 6.80 7.59
C LEU A 244 -13.50 6.28 6.44
N VAL A 245 -13.08 5.01 6.52
CA VAL A 245 -12.14 4.48 5.54
C VAL A 245 -12.86 4.03 4.29
N LEU A 246 -12.40 4.51 3.13
CA LEU A 246 -12.66 3.90 1.83
C LEU A 246 -11.40 3.20 1.31
N PRO A 247 -11.57 2.17 0.48
CA PRO A 247 -10.45 1.52 -0.21
C PRO A 247 -9.64 2.51 -1.03
N ASP A 248 -8.32 2.41 -0.96
CA ASP A 248 -7.45 3.42 -1.55
C ASP A 248 -7.25 3.30 -3.07
N PHE A 249 -6.70 4.35 -3.67
CA PHE A 249 -6.42 4.39 -5.11
C PHE A 249 -5.47 3.29 -5.59
N THR A 250 -4.67 2.70 -4.70
CA THR A 250 -3.68 1.67 -5.05
C THR A 250 -4.29 0.29 -5.34
N TYR A 251 -5.61 0.16 -5.25
CA TYR A 251 -6.36 -0.97 -5.81
C TYR A 251 -6.55 -0.87 -7.33
N TYR A 252 -6.50 0.34 -7.87
CA TYR A 252 -6.60 0.58 -9.31
C TYR A 252 -5.24 0.93 -9.91
N GLY A 253 -4.45 1.81 -9.30
CA GLY A 253 -3.10 2.18 -9.75
C GLY A 253 -2.03 2.02 -8.67
N HIS A 254 -0.91 2.72 -8.80
CA HIS A 254 0.11 2.86 -7.76
C HIS A 254 0.94 4.12 -8.01
N GLU A 255 1.49 4.74 -6.96
CA GLU A 255 2.31 5.97 -7.06
C GLU A 255 3.83 5.71 -6.96
N TYR A 256 4.25 4.72 -6.16
CA TYR A 256 5.67 4.47 -5.87
C TYR A 256 6.21 3.14 -6.42
N ASP A 257 5.67 2.00 -5.99
CA ASP A 257 6.18 0.66 -6.31
C ASP A 257 5.16 -0.16 -7.11
N TYR A 258 5.40 -0.35 -8.41
CA TYR A 258 4.61 -1.24 -9.25
C TYR A 258 5.30 -2.61 -9.40
N LEU A 259 4.47 -3.64 -9.48
CA LEU A 259 4.90 -4.98 -9.81
C LEU A 259 5.05 -5.10 -11.33
N MET A 260 6.03 -5.86 -11.80
CA MET A 260 6.17 -6.21 -13.20
C MET A 260 5.46 -7.52 -13.52
N ASP A 261 4.66 -7.52 -14.58
CA ASP A 261 4.10 -8.74 -15.15
C ASP A 261 5.20 -9.61 -15.81
N PRO A 262 4.89 -10.87 -16.18
CA PRO A 262 5.86 -11.75 -16.85
C PRO A 262 6.36 -11.28 -18.23
N TRP A 263 5.73 -10.27 -18.83
CA TRP A 263 6.14 -9.65 -20.11
C TRP A 263 6.93 -8.34 -19.91
N GLY A 264 7.13 -7.93 -18.67
CA GLY A 264 7.89 -6.75 -18.31
C GLY A 264 7.13 -5.44 -18.46
N ASN A 265 5.81 -5.47 -18.29
CA ASN A 265 5.00 -4.26 -18.13
C ASN A 265 4.55 -4.10 -16.67
N PRO A 266 4.23 -2.88 -16.22
CA PRO A 266 3.58 -2.69 -14.92
C PRO A 266 2.25 -3.45 -14.84
N ALA A 267 2.10 -4.27 -13.80
CA ALA A 267 0.85 -4.97 -13.50
C ALA A 267 -0.15 -3.98 -12.90
N HIS A 268 -1.21 -3.71 -13.64
CA HIS A 268 -2.18 -2.67 -13.32
C HIS A 268 -3.33 -3.19 -12.46
N GLY A 269 -3.64 -2.46 -11.39
CA GLY A 269 -4.68 -2.84 -10.44
C GLY A 269 -4.31 -4.02 -9.55
N TRP A 270 -5.05 -4.13 -8.46
CA TRP A 270 -4.80 -5.11 -7.42
C TRP A 270 -4.88 -6.56 -7.93
N PRO A 271 -5.86 -6.99 -8.74
CA PRO A 271 -5.94 -8.37 -9.19
C PRO A 271 -4.74 -8.83 -10.04
N ALA A 272 -4.22 -7.96 -10.92
CA ALA A 272 -3.01 -8.26 -11.69
C ALA A 272 -1.82 -8.45 -10.75
N GLN A 273 -1.64 -7.54 -9.79
CA GLN A 273 -0.56 -7.60 -8.80
C GLN A 273 -0.66 -8.84 -7.90
N ALA A 274 -1.86 -9.12 -7.38
CA ALA A 274 -2.15 -10.29 -6.55
C ALA A 274 -1.90 -11.59 -7.32
N SER A 275 -2.34 -11.67 -8.57
CA SER A 275 -2.13 -12.82 -9.46
C SER A 275 -0.64 -13.10 -9.66
N VAL A 276 0.18 -12.07 -9.88
CA VAL A 276 1.65 -12.21 -9.99
C VAL A 276 2.26 -12.70 -8.68
N LEU A 277 1.91 -12.11 -7.53
CA LEU A 277 2.46 -12.50 -6.22
C LEU A 277 2.09 -13.93 -5.82
N LEU A 278 0.81 -14.27 -5.93
CA LEU A 278 0.28 -15.60 -5.61
C LEU A 278 0.94 -16.67 -6.48
N THR A 279 1.09 -16.39 -7.78
CA THR A 279 1.67 -17.35 -8.73
C THR A 279 3.17 -17.54 -8.52
N LYS A 280 3.91 -16.45 -8.28
CA LYS A 280 5.37 -16.49 -8.13
C LYS A 280 5.83 -17.41 -7.00
N TYR A 281 5.08 -17.46 -5.90
CA TYR A 281 5.44 -18.24 -4.71
C TYR A 281 4.56 -19.45 -4.45
N ALA A 282 3.62 -19.78 -5.36
CA ALA A 282 2.69 -20.90 -5.21
C ALA A 282 3.39 -22.24 -4.92
N ASN A 283 4.56 -22.46 -5.51
CA ASN A 283 5.35 -23.69 -5.37
C ASN A 283 6.61 -23.51 -4.50
N VAL A 284 6.76 -22.36 -3.83
CA VAL A 284 7.92 -22.04 -2.99
C VAL A 284 7.55 -22.26 -1.53
N SER A 285 8.02 -23.36 -0.94
CA SER A 285 7.76 -23.64 0.48
C SER A 285 8.37 -22.58 1.39
N LEU A 286 7.69 -22.24 2.49
CA LEU A 286 8.16 -21.27 3.47
C LEU A 286 9.55 -21.65 4.01
N ALA A 287 9.76 -22.93 4.35
CA ALA A 287 11.04 -23.43 4.84
C ALA A 287 12.21 -23.23 3.84
N SER A 288 11.93 -23.17 2.53
CA SER A 288 12.95 -22.94 1.51
C SER A 288 13.36 -21.47 1.36
N ARG A 289 12.63 -20.52 1.93
CA ARG A 289 12.95 -19.07 1.86
C ARG A 289 14.11 -18.69 2.80
N LEU A 290 14.69 -17.51 2.61
CA LEU A 290 15.78 -17.01 3.46
C LEU A 290 15.31 -16.89 4.92
N PRO A 291 16.09 -17.38 5.90
CA PRO A 291 15.67 -17.51 7.29
C PRO A 291 15.74 -16.18 8.08
N GLN A 292 15.44 -15.05 7.45
CA GLN A 292 15.49 -13.72 8.06
C GLN A 292 14.11 -13.05 8.02
N ALA A 293 13.87 -12.17 8.99
CA ALA A 293 12.81 -11.19 8.91
C ALA A 293 13.29 -9.95 8.18
N MET A 294 12.66 -9.66 7.06
CA MET A 294 13.05 -8.53 6.22
C MET A 294 12.18 -7.32 6.49
N TRP A 295 12.79 -6.14 6.43
CA TRP A 295 12.07 -4.87 6.39
C TRP A 295 12.70 -3.91 5.39
N ARG A 296 11.88 -3.27 4.56
CA ARG A 296 12.22 -2.08 3.78
C ARG A 296 11.11 -1.05 3.89
N GLY A 297 11.51 0.21 3.83
CA GLY A 297 10.59 1.33 3.82
C GLY A 297 11.30 2.66 4.01
N ARG A 298 10.53 3.74 3.84
CA ARG A 298 10.98 5.09 4.11
C ARG A 298 11.29 5.25 5.61
N THR A 299 12.38 5.94 5.93
CA THR A 299 12.85 6.15 7.31
C THR A 299 12.96 7.61 7.69
N MET A 300 12.80 8.50 6.71
CA MET A 300 12.90 9.94 6.88
C MET A 300 11.79 10.61 6.07
N ASP A 301 11.17 11.62 6.68
CA ASP A 301 10.25 12.56 6.05
C ASP A 301 10.72 13.96 6.47
N SER A 302 11.02 14.83 5.51
CA SER A 302 11.44 16.21 5.84
C SER A 302 10.28 17.05 6.35
N ASN A 303 9.07 16.76 5.88
CA ASN A 303 7.86 17.50 6.25
C ASN A 303 7.29 16.95 7.56
N TYR A 304 7.42 15.64 7.80
CA TYR A 304 6.89 14.97 8.99
C TYR A 304 7.93 14.14 9.76
N PRO A 305 8.89 14.77 10.47
CA PRO A 305 10.01 14.06 11.10
C PRO A 305 9.62 12.92 12.04
N HIS A 306 8.45 13.02 12.70
CA HIS A 306 7.96 12.02 13.66
C HIS A 306 7.31 10.79 13.02
N ARG A 307 6.88 10.87 11.75
CA ARG A 307 6.13 9.86 11.00
C ARG A 307 6.77 8.45 11.09
N ASP A 308 8.09 8.35 10.94
CA ASP A 308 8.80 7.07 10.85
C ASP A 308 9.63 6.73 12.09
N ALA A 309 9.25 7.25 13.27
CA ALA A 309 10.00 7.02 14.50
C ALA A 309 10.17 5.53 14.84
N LEU A 310 9.09 4.74 14.75
CA LEU A 310 9.14 3.31 15.05
C LEU A 310 9.96 2.51 14.02
N ARG A 311 9.90 2.92 12.75
CA ARG A 311 10.71 2.33 11.67
C ARG A 311 12.20 2.52 11.94
N ARG A 312 12.62 3.76 12.25
CA ARG A 312 14.01 4.08 12.63
C ARG A 312 14.46 3.27 13.84
N ALA A 313 13.60 3.15 14.85
CA ALA A 313 13.89 2.33 16.01
C ALA A 313 14.11 0.84 15.66
N PHE A 314 13.35 0.30 14.71
CA PHE A 314 13.56 -1.07 14.23
C PHE A 314 14.91 -1.24 13.50
N LEU A 315 15.33 -0.26 12.70
CA LEU A 315 16.67 -0.27 12.10
C LEU A 315 17.79 -0.23 13.14
N ASP A 316 17.58 0.56 14.20
CA ASP A 316 18.56 0.67 15.28
C ASP A 316 18.68 -0.63 16.10
N CYS A 317 17.67 -1.51 16.10
CA CYS A 317 17.78 -2.85 16.69
C CYS A 317 19.02 -3.60 16.16
N VAL A 318 19.21 -3.62 14.84
CA VAL A 318 20.32 -4.35 14.20
C VAL A 318 21.67 -3.72 14.58
N ARG A 319 21.75 -2.39 14.65
CA ARG A 319 22.97 -1.70 15.10
C ARG A 319 23.29 -2.02 16.56
N ALA A 320 22.28 -2.01 17.43
CA ALA A 320 22.44 -2.30 18.85
C ALA A 320 22.84 -3.77 19.11
N LEU A 321 22.28 -4.71 18.35
CA LEU A 321 22.65 -6.13 18.43
C LEU A 321 24.13 -6.33 18.03
N ARG A 322 24.58 -5.73 16.92
CA ARG A 322 26.00 -5.76 16.52
C ARG A 322 26.92 -5.13 17.56
N ALA A 323 26.56 -3.94 18.07
CA ALA A 323 27.35 -3.23 19.08
C ALA A 323 27.46 -4.01 20.41
N SER A 324 26.50 -4.89 20.70
CA SER A 324 26.51 -5.77 21.88
C SER A 324 27.13 -7.15 21.63
N GLY A 325 27.74 -7.38 20.47
CA GLY A 325 28.36 -8.67 20.11
C GLY A 325 27.37 -9.77 19.74
N ARG A 326 26.07 -9.46 19.59
CA ARG A 326 25.02 -10.38 19.17
C ARG A 326 24.86 -10.39 17.65
N GLU A 327 25.95 -10.71 16.94
CA GLU A 327 25.99 -10.70 15.47
C GLU A 327 25.00 -11.70 14.85
N ASP A 328 24.82 -12.88 15.46
CA ASP A 328 23.88 -13.89 14.96
C ASP A 328 22.43 -13.40 15.04
N ASP A 329 22.08 -12.68 16.10
CA ASP A 329 20.74 -12.08 16.24
C ASP A 329 20.52 -10.92 15.29
N ALA A 330 21.55 -10.07 15.11
CA ALA A 330 21.51 -9.03 14.10
C ALA A 330 21.28 -9.61 12.71
N ALA A 331 21.84 -10.79 12.43
CA ALA A 331 21.73 -11.45 11.14
C ALA A 331 20.40 -12.20 10.94
N LEU A 332 19.52 -12.30 11.95
CA LEU A 332 18.12 -12.71 11.77
C LEU A 332 17.22 -11.61 11.22
N LEU A 333 17.67 -10.35 11.29
CA LEU A 333 16.90 -9.18 10.86
C LEU A 333 17.58 -8.54 9.63
N ASN A 334 16.94 -8.65 8.47
CA ASN A 334 17.42 -8.01 7.24
C ASN A 334 16.81 -6.61 7.09
N VAL A 335 17.58 -5.59 7.47
CA VAL A 335 17.21 -4.16 7.36
C VAL A 335 18.15 -3.39 6.44
N ASP A 336 18.79 -4.09 5.50
CA ASP A 336 19.81 -3.52 4.63
C ASP A 336 19.28 -2.32 3.83
N ARG A 337 20.19 -1.44 3.42
CA ARG A 337 19.80 -0.18 2.74
C ARG A 337 19.56 -0.38 1.26
N GLU A 338 20.11 -1.43 0.66
CA GLU A 338 19.79 -1.80 -0.71
C GLU A 338 18.27 -1.99 -0.78
N PRO A 339 17.59 -1.25 -1.67
CA PRO A 339 16.17 -1.46 -1.81
C PRO A 339 15.93 -2.90 -2.27
N ILE A 340 14.69 -3.34 -2.22
CA ILE A 340 14.27 -4.59 -2.84
C ILE A 340 12.92 -4.32 -3.45
N VAL A 341 12.62 -4.97 -4.57
CA VAL A 341 11.29 -4.84 -5.14
C VAL A 341 10.28 -5.62 -4.32
N MET A 342 9.09 -5.06 -4.21
CA MET A 342 7.97 -5.68 -3.49
C MET A 342 7.68 -7.11 -3.96
N GLN A 343 7.93 -7.43 -5.23
CA GLN A 343 7.79 -8.78 -5.79
C GLN A 343 8.76 -9.81 -5.21
N ASP A 344 9.88 -9.36 -4.63
CA ASP A 344 10.95 -10.20 -4.09
C ASP A 344 10.93 -10.23 -2.55
N PHE A 345 10.00 -9.55 -1.89
CA PHE A 345 9.93 -9.53 -0.42
C PHE A 345 9.72 -10.93 0.17
N ASP A 346 9.01 -11.78 -0.56
CA ASP A 346 8.69 -13.16 -0.19
C ASP A 346 9.82 -14.17 -0.49
N ASP A 347 10.99 -13.71 -0.95
CA ASP A 347 12.21 -14.53 -0.90
C ASP A 347 12.67 -14.76 0.56
N TYR A 348 12.14 -13.98 1.52
CA TYR A 348 12.38 -14.08 2.95
C TYR A 348 11.23 -14.76 3.68
N ARG A 349 11.50 -15.57 4.71
CA ARG A 349 10.46 -16.25 5.50
C ARG A 349 9.50 -15.30 6.20
N TYR A 350 10.01 -14.16 6.66
CA TYR A 350 9.22 -13.22 7.45
C TYR A 350 9.32 -11.81 6.87
N GLN A 351 8.19 -11.12 6.82
CA GLN A 351 8.11 -9.72 6.40
C GLN A 351 7.65 -8.87 7.57
N VAL A 352 8.46 -7.90 7.98
CA VAL A 352 8.11 -6.99 9.06
C VAL A 352 7.23 -5.88 8.51
N HIS A 353 6.12 -5.59 9.19
CA HIS A 353 5.17 -4.54 8.87
C HIS A 353 5.17 -3.49 9.99
N ILE A 354 5.53 -2.25 9.63
CA ILE A 354 5.60 -1.12 10.56
C ILE A 354 4.95 0.08 9.89
N GLU A 355 3.87 0.56 10.49
CA GLU A 355 3.07 1.67 10.00
C GLU A 355 3.81 3.01 10.21
N PRO A 356 3.65 4.01 9.33
CA PRO A 356 4.28 5.32 9.43
C PRO A 356 3.46 6.33 10.24
N LEU A 357 2.56 5.92 11.15
CA LEU A 357 1.58 6.84 11.75
C LEU A 357 0.74 7.62 10.71
N ALA A 358 0.49 6.99 9.57
CA ALA A 358 -0.17 7.56 8.40
C ALA A 358 -0.65 6.41 7.50
N TRP A 359 -1.04 6.70 6.27
CA TRP A 359 -1.55 5.76 5.27
C TRP A 359 -0.59 4.59 5.03
N VAL A 360 -1.20 3.42 4.87
CA VAL A 360 -0.56 2.12 4.70
C VAL A 360 -1.31 1.35 3.63
N SER A 361 -0.59 0.83 2.63
CA SER A 361 -1.21 0.17 1.47
C SER A 361 -0.52 -1.14 1.03
N ASN A 362 0.52 -1.58 1.72
CA ASN A 362 1.29 -2.74 1.26
C ASN A 362 1.08 -4.02 2.09
N ILE A 363 0.27 -4.00 3.16
CA ILE A 363 0.08 -5.22 3.98
C ILE A 363 -0.60 -6.33 3.16
N ARG A 364 -1.52 -6.00 2.25
CA ARG A 364 -2.11 -6.97 1.31
C ARG A 364 -1.06 -7.63 0.41
N HIS A 365 -0.07 -6.89 -0.08
CA HIS A 365 1.03 -7.46 -0.87
C HIS A 365 1.91 -8.38 -0.05
N LYS A 366 2.24 -7.98 1.19
CA LYS A 366 3.06 -8.80 2.10
C LYS A 366 2.38 -10.12 2.46
N LEU A 367 1.06 -10.11 2.60
CA LEU A 367 0.26 -11.31 2.87
C LEU A 367 0.12 -12.19 1.61
N ALA A 368 0.00 -11.59 0.42
CA ALA A 368 -0.25 -12.32 -0.82
C ALA A 368 0.88 -13.28 -1.23
N GLY A 369 2.15 -12.95 -0.95
CA GLY A 369 3.27 -13.81 -1.34
C GLY A 369 3.57 -14.99 -0.39
N GLY A 370 2.82 -15.11 0.72
CA GLY A 370 2.85 -16.30 1.57
C GLY A 370 4.04 -16.41 2.51
N SER A 371 4.71 -15.30 2.83
CA SER A 371 5.58 -15.18 4.00
C SER A 371 4.78 -14.91 5.26
N VAL A 372 5.38 -15.17 6.43
CA VAL A 372 4.78 -14.75 7.70
C VAL A 372 4.93 -13.24 7.84
N VAL A 373 3.83 -12.51 7.97
CA VAL A 373 3.87 -11.08 8.29
C VAL A 373 4.04 -10.90 9.80
N MET A 374 5.00 -10.07 10.21
CA MET A 374 5.25 -9.68 11.60
C MET A 374 4.93 -8.19 11.77
N ALA A 375 3.85 -7.83 12.45
CA ALA A 375 3.40 -6.44 12.56
C ALA A 375 3.63 -5.87 13.97
N THR A 376 4.02 -4.60 14.08
CA THR A 376 4.14 -3.88 15.37
C THR A 376 2.78 -3.45 15.94
N GLY A 377 1.82 -4.36 15.90
CA GLY A 377 0.39 -4.04 15.90
C GLY A 377 -0.06 -3.41 14.57
N ILE A 378 -1.37 -3.39 14.35
CA ILE A 378 -2.02 -2.67 13.24
C ILE A 378 -2.83 -1.53 13.87
N LYS A 379 -2.26 -0.34 13.96
CA LYS A 379 -2.89 0.85 14.57
C LYS A 379 -3.50 1.76 13.52
N TYR A 380 -2.84 1.90 12.37
CA TYR A 380 -3.28 2.68 11.21
C TYR A 380 -3.69 1.72 10.11
N TYR A 381 -5.00 1.58 9.92
CA TYR A 381 -5.54 0.52 9.09
C TYR A 381 -6.29 1.03 7.87
N GLU A 382 -6.14 0.28 6.77
CA GLU A 382 -7.02 0.32 5.61
C GLU A 382 -8.31 -0.50 5.86
N TRP A 383 -9.24 -0.46 4.90
CA TRP A 383 -10.63 -0.91 5.05
C TRP A 383 -10.82 -2.34 5.58
N PHE A 384 -9.92 -3.28 5.26
CA PHE A 384 -10.03 -4.68 5.70
C PHE A 384 -9.17 -5.02 6.92
N ALA A 385 -8.18 -4.19 7.26
CA ALA A 385 -7.06 -4.64 8.09
C ALA A 385 -7.47 -4.95 9.54
N ARG A 386 -8.60 -4.40 10.03
CA ARG A 386 -9.19 -4.75 11.33
C ARG A 386 -9.77 -6.16 11.42
N ALA A 387 -10.01 -6.83 10.29
CA ALA A 387 -10.40 -8.23 10.26
C ALA A 387 -9.21 -9.19 10.28
N LEU A 388 -7.97 -8.67 10.22
CA LEU A 388 -6.79 -9.48 10.47
C LEU A 388 -6.71 -9.84 11.96
N VAL A 389 -6.36 -11.09 12.26
CA VAL A 389 -6.33 -11.62 13.63
C VAL A 389 -4.88 -11.95 13.98
N PRO A 390 -4.30 -11.32 15.02
CA PRO A 390 -2.96 -11.64 15.48
C PRO A 390 -2.88 -13.11 15.92
N GLY A 391 -1.78 -13.77 15.59
CA GLY A 391 -1.57 -15.19 15.81
C GLY A 391 -2.29 -16.11 14.79
N THR A 392 -3.17 -15.58 13.95
CA THR A 392 -3.83 -16.34 12.87
C THR A 392 -3.35 -15.88 11.49
N HIS A 393 -3.53 -14.60 11.16
CA HIS A 393 -3.18 -14.06 9.84
C HIS A 393 -1.78 -13.43 9.81
N TYR A 394 -1.27 -12.99 10.97
CA TYR A 394 0.04 -12.38 11.14
C TYR A 394 0.56 -12.63 12.57
N VAL A 395 1.84 -12.37 12.82
CA VAL A 395 2.43 -12.38 14.17
C VAL A 395 2.56 -10.97 14.69
N GLU A 396 2.10 -10.71 15.90
CA GLU A 396 2.27 -9.42 16.54
C GLU A 396 3.63 -9.34 17.27
N ILE A 397 4.32 -8.22 17.07
CA ILE A 397 5.50 -7.83 17.86
C ILE A 397 5.21 -6.50 18.59
N PRO A 398 5.78 -6.25 19.78
CA PRO A 398 5.56 -5.01 20.51
C PRO A 398 6.02 -3.78 19.71
N ALA A 399 5.29 -2.68 19.80
CA ALA A 399 5.72 -1.38 19.25
C ALA A 399 6.71 -0.64 20.16
N ARG A 400 7.08 -1.20 21.32
CA ARG A 400 7.91 -0.56 22.33
C ARG A 400 9.36 -1.04 22.25
N VAL A 401 10.31 -0.11 22.21
CA VAL A 401 11.75 -0.42 22.31
C VAL A 401 12.12 -0.54 23.80
N PRO A 402 12.91 -1.55 24.24
CA PRO A 402 13.65 -2.56 23.45
C PRO A 402 12.90 -3.87 23.17
N GLU A 403 11.68 -4.03 23.70
CA GLU A 403 10.88 -5.26 23.60
C GLU A 403 10.64 -5.71 22.15
N MET A 404 10.41 -4.76 21.25
CA MET A 404 10.31 -4.99 19.80
C MET A 404 11.52 -5.76 19.25
N CYS A 405 12.73 -5.32 19.59
CA CYS A 405 13.97 -5.91 19.07
C CYS A 405 14.15 -7.34 19.60
N ALA A 406 13.92 -7.53 20.91
CA ALA A 406 14.05 -8.84 21.54
C ALA A 406 13.02 -9.84 20.99
N GLN A 407 11.74 -9.44 20.94
CA GLN A 407 10.67 -10.30 20.44
C GLN A 407 10.84 -10.63 18.95
N ALA A 408 11.25 -9.68 18.11
CA ALA A 408 11.49 -9.95 16.70
C ALA A 408 12.56 -11.03 16.50
N VAL A 409 13.69 -10.92 17.22
CA VAL A 409 14.78 -11.92 17.19
C VAL A 409 14.29 -13.28 17.68
N ASP A 410 13.65 -13.31 18.86
CA ASP A 410 13.21 -14.55 19.50
C ASP A 410 12.18 -15.30 18.65
N VAL A 411 11.18 -14.60 18.11
CA VAL A 411 10.17 -15.20 17.23
C VAL A 411 10.81 -15.75 15.97
N VAL A 412 11.67 -14.99 15.29
CA VAL A 412 12.33 -15.46 14.07
C VAL A 412 13.16 -16.71 14.34
N ARG A 413 13.87 -16.75 15.47
CA ARG A 413 14.67 -17.91 15.86
C ARG A 413 13.81 -19.14 16.14
N ASP A 414 12.78 -18.99 16.99
CA ASP A 414 11.89 -20.10 17.36
C ASP A 414 11.15 -20.65 16.12
N MET A 415 10.67 -19.76 15.23
CA MET A 415 10.01 -20.16 13.99
C MET A 415 10.96 -20.86 13.00
N ASN A 416 12.21 -20.39 12.88
CA ASN A 416 13.22 -21.02 12.03
C ASN A 416 13.54 -22.45 12.52
N ALA A 417 13.67 -22.63 13.83
CA ALA A 417 13.93 -23.93 14.44
C ALA A 417 12.75 -24.90 14.25
N LEU A 418 11.51 -24.40 14.35
CA LEU A 418 10.31 -25.20 14.07
C LEU A 418 10.23 -25.61 12.58
N LEU A 419 10.50 -24.71 11.64
CA LEU A 419 10.52 -25.01 10.21
C LEU A 419 11.63 -26.02 9.84
N ALA A 420 12.78 -25.96 10.51
CA ALA A 420 13.84 -26.96 10.33
C ALA A 420 13.39 -28.36 10.76
N ARG A 421 12.61 -28.45 11.85
CA ARG A 421 12.01 -29.72 12.34
C ARG A 421 10.95 -30.27 11.38
N GLU A 422 10.05 -29.42 10.89
CA GLU A 422 8.97 -29.80 9.95
C GLU A 422 9.52 -30.28 8.60
N GLY A 423 10.61 -29.67 8.12
CA GLY A 423 11.24 -30.06 6.86
C GLY A 423 12.06 -31.35 6.95
N GLY A 424 12.47 -31.79 8.14
CA GLY A 424 13.54 -32.77 8.33
C GLY A 424 14.88 -32.18 7.87
N ALA A 425 15.93 -32.36 8.69
CA ALA A 425 17.31 -31.98 8.33
C ALA A 425 17.74 -32.74 7.06
N GLY A 426 17.44 -32.19 5.88
CA GLY A 426 17.67 -32.83 4.59
C GLY A 426 16.69 -32.46 3.46
N LYS A 427 15.44 -32.02 3.72
CA LYS A 427 14.52 -31.60 2.62
C LYS A 427 14.49 -30.10 2.35
N ALA A 428 14.80 -29.24 3.33
CA ALA A 428 14.95 -27.80 3.09
C ALA A 428 16.15 -27.48 2.15
N GLU A 429 17.15 -28.38 2.12
CA GLU A 429 18.30 -28.37 1.20
C GLU A 429 18.01 -29.11 -0.12
N ALA A 430 16.89 -29.82 -0.23
CA ALA A 430 16.50 -30.62 -1.40
C ALA A 430 15.35 -29.99 -2.21
N ALA A 431 15.09 -28.70 -2.04
CA ALA A 431 14.21 -27.99 -2.96
C ALA A 431 14.79 -28.13 -4.37
N THR A 432 14.05 -28.75 -5.28
CA THR A 432 14.54 -29.01 -6.64
C THR A 432 14.82 -27.69 -7.36
N GLU A 433 15.64 -27.74 -8.41
CA GLU A 433 15.99 -26.57 -9.23
C GLU A 433 14.75 -25.79 -9.74
N PHE A 434 13.60 -26.45 -9.81
CA PHE A 434 12.32 -25.90 -10.28
C PHE A 434 11.42 -25.31 -9.18
N GLU A 435 11.81 -25.42 -7.90
CA GLU A 435 11.02 -24.94 -6.75
C GLU A 435 11.38 -23.52 -6.27
N LEU A 436 12.54 -22.98 -6.66
CA LEU A 436 13.00 -21.66 -6.22
C LEU A 436 12.84 -20.62 -7.32
N THR A 437 12.38 -19.42 -6.94
CA THR A 437 12.46 -18.25 -7.83
C THR A 437 13.92 -17.98 -8.19
N PRO A 438 14.21 -17.44 -9.40
CA PRO A 438 15.59 -17.06 -9.76
C PRO A 438 16.24 -16.10 -8.76
N THR A 439 15.46 -15.19 -8.17
CA THR A 439 15.92 -14.23 -7.16
C THR A 439 16.27 -14.93 -5.85
N LEU A 440 15.44 -15.84 -5.35
CA LEU A 440 15.72 -16.64 -4.16
C LEU A 440 16.95 -17.52 -4.36
N ARG A 441 17.10 -18.15 -5.54
CA ARG A 441 18.30 -18.93 -5.87
C ARG A 441 19.54 -18.06 -5.76
N LYS A 442 19.53 -16.88 -6.40
CA LYS A 442 20.67 -15.97 -6.36
C LYS A 442 20.97 -15.48 -4.95
N ALA A 443 19.93 -15.13 -4.20
CA ALA A 443 20.07 -14.70 -2.83
C ALA A 443 20.64 -15.81 -1.93
N LYS A 444 20.27 -17.09 -2.17
CA LYS A 444 20.87 -18.25 -1.49
C LYS A 444 22.34 -18.49 -1.85
N GLU A 445 22.75 -18.28 -3.11
CA GLU A 445 24.17 -18.35 -3.48
C GLU A 445 24.99 -17.33 -2.69
N VAL A 446 24.50 -16.08 -2.64
CA VAL A 446 25.11 -15.01 -1.85
C VAL A 446 25.12 -15.37 -0.36
N TRP A 447 23.99 -15.83 0.16
CA TRP A 447 23.84 -16.32 1.54
C TRP A 447 24.88 -17.39 1.89
N ALA A 448 25.11 -18.36 1.00
CA ALA A 448 26.06 -19.46 1.18
C ALA A 448 27.53 -19.02 1.17
N THR A 449 27.85 -17.79 0.78
CA THR A 449 29.21 -17.24 0.85
C THR A 449 29.51 -16.49 2.14
N MET A 450 28.48 -16.12 2.91
CA MET A 450 28.62 -15.32 4.12
C MET A 450 29.09 -16.20 5.30
N PRO A 451 30.31 -16.00 5.85
CA PRO A 451 30.93 -16.94 6.80
C PRO A 451 30.13 -17.18 8.09
N ARG A 452 29.46 -16.15 8.62
CA ARG A 452 28.77 -16.19 9.92
C ARG A 452 27.31 -16.64 9.83
N LEU A 453 26.66 -16.46 8.67
CA LEU A 453 25.30 -16.96 8.42
C LEU A 453 25.26 -18.49 8.23
N LYS A 454 26.41 -19.11 7.92
CA LYS A 454 26.58 -20.57 7.99
C LYS A 454 26.51 -21.09 9.43
N GLU A 455 26.84 -20.29 10.44
CA GLU A 455 26.69 -20.70 11.84
C GLU A 455 25.23 -20.66 12.28
N LEU A 456 24.44 -19.68 11.83
CA LEU A 456 22.98 -19.65 11.99
C LEU A 456 22.27 -20.88 11.40
N ALA A 457 22.72 -21.34 10.22
CA ALA A 457 22.21 -22.57 9.61
C ALA A 457 22.60 -23.83 10.41
N LYS A 458 23.72 -23.78 11.15
CA LYS A 458 24.20 -24.88 12.01
C LYS A 458 23.62 -24.85 13.42
N SER A 459 23.34 -23.66 13.98
CA SER A 459 22.80 -23.47 15.33
C SER A 459 21.31 -23.82 15.40
N ALA A 460 20.58 -23.72 14.28
CA ALA A 460 19.25 -24.30 14.09
C ALA A 460 19.22 -25.85 14.12
N GLY A 461 20.31 -26.50 14.54
CA GLY A 461 20.41 -27.93 14.77
C GLY A 461 19.47 -28.43 15.88
N ASP A 462 19.22 -29.74 15.85
CA ASP A 462 18.24 -30.50 16.63
C ASP A 462 18.02 -30.10 18.10
N ALA A 463 19.02 -29.54 18.81
CA ALA A 463 18.90 -29.18 20.21
C ALA A 463 18.01 -27.94 20.45
N GLU A 464 18.13 -26.90 19.62
CA GLU A 464 17.29 -25.68 19.75
C GLU A 464 15.87 -25.95 19.21
N ALA A 465 15.76 -26.73 18.12
CA ALA A 465 14.48 -27.20 17.57
C ALA A 465 13.68 -28.13 18.50
N ARG A 466 14.36 -28.85 19.41
CA ARG A 466 13.72 -29.62 20.50
C ARG A 466 13.24 -28.73 21.65
N SER A 467 13.75 -27.50 21.78
CA SER A 467 13.42 -26.58 22.87
C SER A 467 12.24 -25.64 22.57
N VAL A 468 11.84 -25.52 21.30
CA VAL A 468 10.64 -24.75 20.90
C VAL A 468 9.40 -25.54 21.28
N GLU A 469 8.94 -25.31 22.50
CA GLU A 469 7.74 -25.89 23.07
C GLU A 469 6.63 -24.85 23.23
N LEU A 470 5.40 -25.33 23.31
CA LEU A 470 4.27 -24.50 23.69
C LEU A 470 4.45 -24.03 25.14
N GLN A 471 4.23 -22.75 25.38
CA GLN A 471 4.14 -22.15 26.70
C GLN A 471 2.98 -22.78 27.49
N ARG A 472 2.99 -22.59 28.82
CA ARG A 472 1.85 -22.95 29.67
C ARG A 472 0.62 -22.17 29.20
N GLY A 473 -0.33 -22.87 28.58
CA GLY A 473 -1.46 -22.27 27.86
C GLY A 473 -1.63 -22.77 26.43
N GLY A 474 -0.67 -23.55 25.91
CA GLY A 474 -0.79 -24.21 24.60
C GLY A 474 -0.45 -23.31 23.42
N THR A 475 0.29 -22.22 23.63
CA THR A 475 0.71 -21.27 22.58
C THR A 475 2.24 -21.15 22.51
N TYR A 476 2.79 -20.90 21.34
CA TYR A 476 4.19 -20.52 21.16
C TYR A 476 4.44 -19.07 21.63
N ARG A 477 5.71 -18.65 21.67
CA ARG A 477 6.12 -17.29 22.09
C ARG A 477 5.46 -16.16 21.27
N TRP A 478 5.05 -16.44 20.04
CA TRP A 478 4.30 -15.50 19.19
C TRP A 478 2.78 -15.47 19.48
N GLY A 479 2.33 -16.06 20.59
CA GLY A 479 0.96 -15.94 21.07
C GLY A 479 -0.07 -16.80 20.34
N SER A 480 0.36 -17.82 19.58
CA SER A 480 -0.53 -18.70 18.81
C SER A 480 -0.15 -20.16 18.99
N ASN A 481 -1.11 -21.06 18.83
CA ASN A 481 -0.85 -22.51 18.70
C ASN A 481 -0.55 -22.93 17.25
N LEU A 482 -0.69 -22.01 16.29
CA LEU A 482 -0.41 -22.25 14.88
C LEU A 482 1.09 -22.18 14.60
N THR A 483 1.53 -23.05 13.69
CA THR A 483 2.88 -23.07 13.13
C THR A 483 3.11 -21.89 12.16
N PRO A 484 4.37 -21.53 11.85
CA PRO A 484 4.68 -20.47 10.89
C PRO A 484 4.02 -20.71 9.52
N THR A 485 4.04 -21.96 9.03
CA THR A 485 3.42 -22.35 7.77
C THR A 485 1.90 -22.14 7.79
N GLN A 486 1.23 -22.48 8.89
CA GLN A 486 -0.21 -22.26 9.05
C GLN A 486 -0.56 -20.77 9.10
N ILE A 487 0.22 -19.95 9.81
CA ILE A 487 0.00 -18.50 9.89
C ILE A 487 0.18 -17.86 8.51
N ALA A 488 1.26 -18.17 7.81
CA ALA A 488 1.51 -17.67 6.46
C ALA A 488 0.39 -18.06 5.48
N ALA A 489 -0.03 -19.33 5.51
CA ALA A 489 -1.12 -19.81 4.66
C ALA A 489 -2.47 -19.14 4.98
N ALA A 490 -2.77 -18.91 6.27
CA ALA A 490 -3.98 -18.22 6.69
C ALA A 490 -3.98 -16.75 6.27
N GLY A 491 -2.86 -16.05 6.41
CA GLY A 491 -2.72 -14.66 5.93
C GLY A 491 -2.89 -14.53 4.41
N GLN A 492 -2.24 -15.42 3.64
CA GLN A 492 -2.41 -15.47 2.19
C GLN A 492 -3.84 -15.82 1.77
N ALA A 493 -4.47 -16.78 2.46
CA ALA A 493 -5.86 -17.15 2.23
C ALA A 493 -6.82 -15.98 2.50
N PHE A 494 -6.61 -15.23 3.58
CA PHE A 494 -7.41 -14.05 3.88
C PHE A 494 -7.40 -13.06 2.72
N VAL A 495 -6.22 -12.74 2.17
CA VAL A 495 -6.13 -11.82 1.04
C VAL A 495 -6.78 -12.37 -0.22
N ARG A 496 -6.51 -13.64 -0.55
CA ARG A 496 -7.11 -14.32 -1.71
C ARG A 496 -8.65 -14.36 -1.65
N ASP A 497 -9.21 -14.56 -0.46
CA ASP A 497 -10.63 -14.88 -0.29
C ASP A 497 -11.48 -13.69 0.18
N LYS A 498 -10.87 -12.66 0.79
CA LYS A 498 -11.57 -11.52 1.41
C LYS A 498 -11.08 -10.14 0.93
N VAL A 499 -10.00 -10.07 0.17
CA VAL A 499 -9.45 -8.79 -0.31
C VAL A 499 -9.43 -8.80 -1.84
N ARG A 500 -10.55 -9.14 -2.48
CA ARG A 500 -10.72 -9.04 -3.94
C ARG A 500 -11.43 -7.75 -4.29
N MET A 501 -11.43 -7.37 -5.58
CA MET A 501 -12.18 -6.19 -6.04
C MET A 501 -13.66 -6.25 -5.67
N GLN A 502 -14.30 -7.43 -5.75
CA GLN A 502 -15.69 -7.60 -5.34
C GLN A 502 -15.93 -7.34 -3.85
N ASP A 503 -15.01 -7.76 -2.97
CA ASP A 503 -15.16 -7.59 -1.52
C ASP A 503 -14.99 -6.12 -1.13
N LEU A 504 -14.02 -5.46 -1.81
CA LEU A 504 -13.79 -4.03 -1.73
C LEU A 504 -15.01 -3.22 -2.18
N LEU A 505 -15.61 -3.56 -3.31
CA LEU A 505 -16.77 -2.85 -3.87
C LEU A 505 -18.02 -3.07 -3.00
N LEU A 506 -18.20 -4.27 -2.44
CA LEU A 506 -19.23 -4.57 -1.45
C LEU A 506 -19.06 -3.76 -0.17
N TYR A 507 -17.83 -3.66 0.35
CA TYR A 507 -17.52 -2.81 1.49
C TYR A 507 -17.88 -1.35 1.22
N THR A 508 -17.45 -0.80 0.08
CA THR A 508 -17.75 0.60 -0.28
C THR A 508 -19.25 0.83 -0.39
N ARG A 509 -20.00 -0.08 -1.03
CA ARG A 509 -21.47 0.02 -1.10
C ARG A 509 -22.09 0.09 0.30
N ASP A 510 -21.75 -0.86 1.18
CA ASP A 510 -22.35 -0.95 2.52
C ASP A 510 -21.96 0.25 3.40
N MET A 511 -20.72 0.73 3.28
CA MET A 511 -20.27 1.94 3.99
C MET A 511 -21.05 3.18 3.51
N LEU A 512 -21.23 3.36 2.19
CA LEU A 512 -22.02 4.46 1.64
C LEU A 512 -23.50 4.37 2.02
N GLN A 513 -24.09 3.16 2.08
CA GLN A 513 -25.45 2.95 2.57
C GLN A 513 -25.60 3.34 4.05
N ALA A 514 -24.66 2.90 4.90
CA ALA A 514 -24.67 3.22 6.32
C ALA A 514 -24.49 4.72 6.56
N TYR A 515 -23.59 5.36 5.79
CA TYR A 515 -23.40 6.80 5.80
C TYR A 515 -24.67 7.55 5.40
N ALA A 516 -25.29 7.18 4.27
CA ALA A 516 -26.50 7.82 3.78
C ALA A 516 -27.64 7.75 4.80
N ALA A 517 -27.80 6.59 5.46
CA ALA A 517 -28.80 6.37 6.50
C ALA A 517 -28.60 7.22 7.76
N ALA A 518 -27.38 7.69 8.02
CA ALA A 518 -27.07 8.56 9.16
C ALA A 518 -27.37 10.04 8.89
N GLN A 519 -27.58 10.47 7.64
CA GLN A 519 -27.85 11.87 7.33
C GLN A 519 -29.22 12.35 7.83
N ARG A 520 -29.29 13.61 8.27
CA ARG A 520 -30.49 14.28 8.81
C ARG A 520 -31.03 15.40 7.91
N PHE A 521 -30.59 15.43 6.66
CA PHE A 521 -31.03 16.37 5.64
C PHE A 521 -31.23 15.61 4.32
N THR A 522 -31.94 16.22 3.38
CA THR A 522 -32.10 15.68 2.03
C THR A 522 -30.98 16.23 1.14
N PRO A 523 -30.05 15.39 0.64
CA PRO A 523 -29.03 15.80 -0.31
C PRO A 523 -29.66 16.38 -1.59
N ALA A 524 -29.03 17.42 -2.14
CA ALA A 524 -29.44 18.02 -3.40
C ALA A 524 -28.20 18.46 -4.18
N PRO A 525 -28.19 18.39 -5.52
CA PRO A 525 -27.04 18.76 -6.33
C PRO A 525 -26.57 20.18 -6.03
N ARG A 526 -25.29 20.34 -5.68
CA ARG A 526 -24.69 21.66 -5.46
C ARG A 526 -24.36 22.33 -6.78
N ARG A 527 -24.59 23.64 -6.86
CA ARG A 527 -24.32 24.45 -8.07
C ARG A 527 -22.88 24.34 -8.60
N LYS A 528 -21.91 24.07 -7.72
CA LYS A 528 -20.49 23.94 -8.10
C LYS A 528 -20.07 22.50 -8.41
N ALA A 529 -20.91 21.52 -8.08
CA ALA A 529 -20.60 20.12 -8.34
C ALA A 529 -20.91 19.80 -9.81
N ARG A 530 -20.03 19.05 -10.45
CA ARG A 530 -20.20 18.57 -11.83
C ARG A 530 -20.69 17.13 -11.80
N CYS A 531 -21.72 16.81 -12.57
CA CYS A 531 -22.10 15.42 -12.80
C CYS A 531 -20.96 14.67 -13.51
N VAL A 532 -20.60 13.50 -13.01
CA VAL A 532 -19.46 12.71 -13.48
C VAL A 532 -19.95 11.54 -14.30
N ASP A 533 -19.85 11.68 -15.61
CA ASP A 533 -20.01 10.60 -16.58
C ASP A 533 -18.62 10.04 -16.98
N GLY A 534 -18.62 9.11 -17.93
CA GLY A 534 -17.40 8.51 -18.45
C GLY A 534 -16.48 9.53 -19.14
N ALA A 535 -17.04 10.50 -19.87
CA ALA A 535 -16.26 11.56 -20.52
C ALA A 535 -15.57 12.47 -19.49
N ALA A 536 -16.29 12.89 -18.44
CA ALA A 536 -15.73 13.66 -17.33
C ALA A 536 -14.63 12.87 -16.60
N MET A 537 -14.83 11.56 -16.40
CA MET A 537 -13.81 10.71 -15.78
C MET A 537 -12.52 10.63 -16.63
N LEU A 538 -12.65 10.47 -17.95
CA LEU A 538 -11.51 10.47 -18.87
C LEU A 538 -10.80 11.83 -18.91
N GLU A 539 -11.53 12.94 -18.76
CA GLU A 539 -10.95 14.28 -18.62
C GLU A 539 -10.12 14.42 -17.32
N GLU A 540 -10.60 13.87 -16.20
CA GLU A 540 -9.87 13.85 -14.94
C GLU A 540 -8.55 13.07 -15.07
N PHE A 541 -8.57 11.90 -15.72
CA PHE A 541 -7.36 11.13 -15.98
C PHE A 541 -6.44 11.77 -17.03
N GLY A 542 -7.00 12.49 -18.01
CA GLY A 542 -6.26 13.20 -19.05
C GLY A 542 -5.56 14.47 -18.56
N THR A 543 -5.61 14.79 -17.27
CA THR A 543 -4.92 15.93 -16.68
C THR A 543 -3.74 15.46 -15.81
N PRO A 544 -2.50 15.96 -16.05
CA PRO A 544 -2.13 17.00 -17.01
C PRO A 544 -1.81 16.48 -18.42
N TYR A 545 -1.89 15.17 -18.67
CA TYR A 545 -1.46 14.55 -19.94
C TYR A 545 -2.62 13.91 -20.70
N ALA A 546 -3.04 14.50 -21.81
CA ALA A 546 -4.21 14.03 -22.57
C ALA A 546 -4.11 12.55 -23.01
N GLN A 547 -2.91 12.05 -23.32
CA GLN A 547 -2.70 10.64 -23.69
C GLN A 547 -3.10 9.66 -22.58
N ASP A 548 -3.12 10.09 -21.32
CA ASP A 548 -3.53 9.23 -20.20
C ASP A 548 -5.02 8.88 -20.25
N ALA A 549 -5.85 9.75 -20.85
CA ALA A 549 -7.25 9.45 -21.09
C ALA A 549 -7.39 8.24 -22.04
N GLU A 550 -6.55 8.14 -23.07
CA GLU A 550 -6.59 7.02 -24.03
C GLU A 550 -6.19 5.69 -23.38
N GLU A 551 -5.10 5.70 -22.60
CA GLU A 551 -4.64 4.52 -21.85
C GLU A 551 -5.69 4.04 -20.83
N VAL A 552 -6.32 4.97 -20.12
CA VAL A 552 -7.40 4.65 -19.19
C VAL A 552 -8.64 4.14 -19.93
N ALA A 553 -9.02 4.76 -21.05
CA ALA A 553 -10.16 4.30 -21.84
C ALA A 553 -9.90 2.93 -22.49
N TYR A 554 -8.64 2.55 -22.69
CA TYR A 554 -8.25 1.21 -23.13
C TYR A 554 -8.30 0.18 -22.00
N ALA A 555 -7.87 0.56 -20.79
CA ALA A 555 -8.00 -0.28 -19.59
C ALA A 555 -9.45 -0.43 -19.09
N TYR A 556 -10.27 0.61 -19.23
CA TYR A 556 -11.67 0.63 -18.81
C TYR A 556 -12.58 1.07 -19.96
N PRO A 557 -12.79 0.22 -20.99
CA PRO A 557 -13.58 0.58 -22.17
C PRO A 557 -14.99 1.07 -21.87
N TRP A 558 -15.60 0.61 -20.78
CA TRP A 558 -16.94 1.03 -20.37
C TRP A 558 -17.04 2.54 -20.09
N LEU A 559 -15.94 3.22 -19.74
CA LEU A 559 -15.94 4.68 -19.55
C LEU A 559 -16.25 5.46 -20.83
N LYS A 560 -16.06 4.89 -22.03
CA LYS A 560 -16.33 5.63 -23.27
C LYS A 560 -17.82 5.91 -23.47
N ASP A 561 -18.66 4.99 -23.03
CA ASP A 561 -20.10 5.00 -23.29
C ASP A 561 -20.93 5.15 -22.01
N PHE A 562 -20.28 5.32 -20.86
CA PHE A 562 -20.96 5.48 -19.58
C PHE A 562 -21.53 6.89 -19.43
N ASP A 563 -22.85 7.03 -19.58
CA ASP A 563 -23.54 8.33 -19.50
C ASP A 563 -23.64 8.90 -18.08
N GLY A 564 -23.41 8.09 -17.05
CA GLY A 564 -23.53 8.48 -15.63
C GLY A 564 -24.89 9.06 -15.23
N GLY A 565 -25.92 8.96 -16.09
CA GLY A 565 -27.17 9.70 -16.00
C GLY A 565 -27.02 11.22 -16.20
N CYS A 566 -25.88 11.72 -16.64
CA CYS A 566 -25.59 13.16 -16.72
C CYS A 566 -26.22 13.85 -17.95
N ALA A 567 -26.59 13.09 -18.99
CA ALA A 567 -27.13 13.62 -20.24
C ALA A 567 -28.48 14.37 -20.10
N ASP A 568 -29.25 14.08 -19.05
CA ASP A 568 -30.56 14.71 -18.80
C ASP A 568 -30.46 16.15 -18.24
N GLU A 569 -29.25 16.68 -18.03
CA GLU A 569 -29.01 18.01 -17.46
C GLU A 569 -28.48 19.07 -18.46
N ALA A 570 -28.27 18.70 -19.73
CA ALA A 570 -27.70 19.56 -20.77
C ALA A 570 -28.70 20.55 -21.40
#